data_AF-A0A1Q7MYC9-F1
#
_entry.id   AF-A0A1Q7MYC9-F1
#
_cell.length_a   1.000
_cell.length_b   1.000
_cell.length_c   1.000
_cell.angle_alpha   90.00
_cell.angle_beta   90.00
_cell.angle_gamma   90.00
#
_symmetry.space_group_name_H-M   'P 1'
#
loop_
_entity.id
_entity.type
_entity.pdbx_description
1 polymer ?
#
loop_
_entity_poly.entity_id
_entity_poly.type
_entity_poly.pdbx_seq_one_letter_code
_entity_poly.pdbx_strand_id
1 'polypeptide(L)'
;MLDPKRLSVVFAVAMLPALLAQGPSSDVLVIEGGTLVDGRGGAPVRDALIVVEGNIIKTVTRKGQAAYPSGARVIRADGKFIVPGLMDAHVHYGEWLPELFLAYGVTSIFEIGGGGEWAVAQRDATARGKIPGPRQFVAVGSLAGARIAALGGVTAAEGMLRSRFVVDTPARARDVVKRYIAAGANMIKVHRGPPMDVYEAAADEAHRAGLPVVAQALGPTVYAREAVLAGADILEHAAGVSYSIAKDPAKWKGWGNLEEHSLDPSPFADMDDAKTADLIRLLVQHHVYLEPDLIAQGRGLQKVRERYELQDYRVLADPGLAYIPERSRLKWLQNFSEFDGEERGVVELREKGWQNSMRFLRQFVNAGGKVLVGTDASYNGWATPGIGLHHELDLLVDTGLTPLQSITAATRNIAEGFRILDKLGTIEPDKLADLVVVNDDPLADIRNLLKIEYVIKDGNVVDRTFHSWFRNPLPDNALEGATWVAAVKKEIESMRTTAFGQPPPAIESISPTIVAEGSPALTVTIKGVGFTRRSRVSFDGKPVSFRRVSDTELKATIDAELLARAGTFAVTVTNPEPLQRPQWGGTSNRAYLLVNFK
;
A
#
# COMPACT_ATOMS: atom_id res chain seq x y z
N MET A 1 -4.94 80.77 40.59
CA MET A 1 -6.22 80.21 41.06
C MET A 1 -7.22 80.36 39.94
N LEU A 2 -7.66 79.25 39.33
CA LEU A 2 -8.95 79.06 38.62
C LEU A 2 -8.96 77.64 38.02
N ASP A 3 -10.14 77.03 38.08
CA ASP A 3 -10.51 75.61 38.14
C ASP A 3 -10.50 74.86 36.78
N PRO A 4 -9.99 73.60 36.67
CA PRO A 4 -9.97 72.84 35.43
C PRO A 4 -11.09 71.79 35.37
N LYS A 5 -12.20 72.11 34.69
CA LYS A 5 -13.12 71.09 34.13
C LYS A 5 -13.62 71.52 32.75
N ARG A 6 -12.91 71.08 31.70
CA ARG A 6 -13.41 71.11 30.32
C ARG A 6 -14.13 69.81 30.00
N LEU A 7 -15.41 69.96 29.66
CA LEU A 7 -16.28 68.97 29.03
C LEU A 7 -15.65 68.42 27.74
N SER A 8 -15.55 67.09 27.64
CA SER A 8 -15.32 66.40 26.37
C SER A 8 -16.64 65.79 25.90
N VAL A 9 -17.16 66.28 24.77
CA VAL A 9 -18.30 65.70 24.05
C VAL A 9 -17.76 64.58 23.17
N VAL A 10 -18.14 63.33 23.45
CA VAL A 10 -17.81 62.15 22.64
C VAL A 10 -18.89 61.97 21.58
N PHE A 11 -18.52 62.12 20.31
CA PHE A 11 -19.33 61.67 19.16
C PHE A 11 -19.17 60.15 19.03
N ALA A 12 -20.24 59.39 19.29
CA ALA A 12 -20.30 57.98 18.96
C ALA A 12 -20.69 57.80 17.48
N VAL A 13 -19.70 57.47 16.65
CA VAL A 13 -19.94 56.98 15.28
C VAL A 13 -20.24 55.49 15.38
N ALA A 14 -21.51 55.11 15.17
CA ALA A 14 -21.90 53.71 15.03
C ALA A 14 -21.41 53.17 13.67
N MET A 15 -20.29 52.44 13.67
CA MET A 15 -19.94 51.58 12.55
C MET A 15 -20.78 50.31 12.63
N LEU A 16 -21.76 50.19 11.72
CA LEU A 16 -22.39 48.92 11.40
C LEU A 16 -21.36 48.03 10.69
N PRO A 17 -21.06 46.82 11.19
CA PRO A 17 -20.30 45.86 10.41
C PRO A 17 -21.19 45.39 9.27
N ALA A 18 -20.80 45.69 8.04
CA ALA A 18 -21.33 45.00 6.87
C ALA A 18 -20.94 43.53 6.99
N LEU A 19 -21.87 42.70 7.48
CA LEU A 19 -21.80 41.26 7.33
C LEU A 19 -21.90 40.98 5.82
N LEU A 20 -20.75 40.83 5.16
CA LEU A 20 -20.71 40.14 3.89
C LEU A 20 -21.16 38.71 4.18
N ALA A 21 -22.40 38.39 3.81
CA ALA A 21 -22.84 37.01 3.72
C ALA A 21 -21.93 36.32 2.69
N GLN A 22 -20.93 35.58 3.16
CA GLN A 22 -20.32 34.55 2.34
C GLN A 22 -21.47 33.57 2.04
N GLY A 23 -21.98 33.60 0.82
CA GLY A 23 -22.88 32.55 0.34
C GLY A 23 -22.23 31.19 0.58
N PRO A 24 -23.00 30.11 0.77
CA PRO A 24 -22.44 28.78 0.96
C PRO A 24 -21.39 28.54 -0.13
N SER A 25 -20.15 28.23 0.27
CA SER A 25 -19.14 27.79 -0.67
C SER A 25 -19.74 26.62 -1.43
N SER A 26 -19.95 26.75 -2.73
CA SER A 26 -20.56 25.64 -3.46
C SER A 26 -19.57 24.47 -3.42
N ASP A 27 -20.04 23.26 -3.14
CA ASP A 27 -19.27 22.02 -3.22
C ASP A 27 -18.86 21.66 -4.67
N VAL A 28 -18.86 22.65 -5.57
CA VAL A 28 -18.54 22.53 -6.99
C VAL A 28 -17.12 23.02 -7.23
N LEU A 29 -16.26 22.13 -7.68
CA LEU A 29 -14.93 22.42 -8.20
C LEU A 29 -14.98 22.39 -9.73
N VAL A 30 -14.41 23.39 -10.38
CA VAL A 30 -14.31 23.45 -11.83
C VAL A 30 -12.84 23.52 -12.23
N ILE A 31 -12.40 22.65 -13.13
CA ILE A 31 -11.11 22.78 -13.81
C ILE A 31 -11.40 23.26 -15.22
N GLU A 32 -11.01 24.50 -15.51
CA GLU A 32 -11.32 25.17 -16.78
C GLU A 32 -10.06 25.55 -17.55
N GLY A 33 -10.04 25.20 -18.83
CA GLY A 33 -8.92 25.35 -19.74
C GLY A 33 -8.01 24.11 -19.80
N GLY A 34 -6.88 24.28 -20.48
CA GLY A 34 -5.83 23.27 -20.56
C GLY A 34 -6.08 22.15 -21.58
N THR A 35 -5.11 21.24 -21.66
CA THR A 35 -5.14 20.08 -22.54
C THR A 35 -5.38 18.82 -21.73
N LEU A 36 -6.54 18.21 -21.91
CA LEU A 36 -6.95 16.98 -21.23
C LEU A 36 -6.39 15.75 -21.92
N VAL A 37 -5.61 14.96 -21.19
CA VAL A 37 -5.30 13.56 -21.49
C VAL A 37 -6.21 12.74 -20.58
N ASP A 38 -7.31 12.22 -21.12
CA ASP A 38 -8.41 11.63 -20.33
C ASP A 38 -8.11 10.24 -19.73
N GLY A 39 -6.95 9.65 -20.04
CA GLY A 39 -6.55 8.30 -19.64
C GLY A 39 -7.11 7.18 -20.52
N ARG A 40 -7.94 7.48 -21.52
CA ARG A 40 -8.53 6.47 -22.41
C ARG A 40 -7.57 5.97 -23.49
N GLY A 41 -6.39 6.58 -23.60
CA GLY A 41 -5.40 6.30 -24.64
C GLY A 41 -5.71 6.99 -25.98
N GLY A 42 -6.69 7.91 -26.00
CA GLY A 42 -7.06 8.71 -27.18
C GLY A 42 -6.24 9.99 -27.33
N ALA A 43 -6.53 10.74 -28.37
CA ALA A 43 -5.92 12.05 -28.61
C ALA A 43 -6.33 13.07 -27.51
N PRO A 44 -5.44 13.98 -27.09
CA PRO A 44 -5.76 14.97 -26.08
C PRO A 44 -6.82 15.97 -26.52
N VAL A 45 -7.62 16.47 -25.57
CA VAL A 45 -8.69 17.44 -25.80
C VAL A 45 -8.27 18.80 -25.26
N ARG A 46 -8.10 19.78 -26.16
CA ARG A 46 -7.81 21.18 -25.79
C ARG A 46 -9.04 21.92 -25.26
N ASP A 47 -8.75 22.93 -24.45
CA ASP A 47 -9.71 23.84 -23.82
C ASP A 47 -10.73 23.07 -22.99
N ALA A 48 -10.27 22.13 -22.17
CA ALA A 48 -11.15 21.28 -21.38
C ALA A 48 -11.95 22.08 -20.34
N LEU A 49 -13.14 21.60 -20.01
CA LEU A 49 -13.96 22.05 -18.89
C LEU A 49 -14.41 20.80 -18.15
N ILE A 50 -13.98 20.66 -16.91
CA ILE A 50 -14.35 19.57 -16.01
C ILE A 50 -15.08 20.18 -14.82
N VAL A 51 -16.32 19.75 -14.60
CA VAL A 51 -17.14 20.16 -13.44
C VAL A 51 -17.24 18.98 -12.49
N VAL A 52 -16.84 19.21 -11.25
CA VAL A 52 -16.86 18.23 -10.16
C VAL A 52 -17.86 18.73 -9.11
N GLU A 53 -18.78 17.87 -8.70
CA GLU A 53 -19.70 18.13 -7.59
C GLU A 53 -19.42 17.13 -6.46
N GLY A 54 -19.03 17.63 -5.28
CA GLY A 54 -18.51 16.80 -4.21
C GLY A 54 -17.26 16.07 -4.66
N ASN A 55 -17.33 14.74 -4.76
CA ASN A 55 -16.23 13.88 -5.23
C ASN A 55 -16.48 13.25 -6.62
N ILE A 56 -17.52 13.66 -7.35
CA ILE A 56 -17.92 13.06 -8.64
C ILE A 56 -17.71 14.05 -9.78
N ILE A 57 -17.10 13.59 -10.87
CA ILE A 57 -17.02 14.32 -12.13
C ILE A 57 -18.42 14.31 -12.76
N LYS A 58 -19.05 15.48 -12.89
CA LYS A 58 -20.39 15.60 -13.50
C LYS A 58 -20.35 15.92 -14.98
N THR A 59 -19.34 16.67 -15.41
CA THR A 59 -19.23 17.09 -16.80
C THR A 59 -17.77 17.08 -17.22
N VAL A 60 -17.53 16.56 -18.41
CA VAL A 60 -16.26 16.69 -19.14
C VAL A 60 -16.61 17.17 -20.53
N THR A 61 -16.22 18.40 -20.87
CA THR A 61 -16.55 19.04 -22.15
C THR A 61 -15.49 20.07 -22.52
N ARG A 62 -15.73 20.94 -23.51
CA ARG A 62 -14.87 22.10 -23.78
C ARG A 62 -15.38 23.39 -23.13
N LYS A 63 -14.46 24.30 -22.85
CA LYS A 63 -14.73 25.66 -22.37
C LYS A 63 -15.79 26.32 -23.23
N GLY A 64 -16.80 26.90 -22.58
CA GLY A 64 -17.94 27.54 -23.25
C GLY A 64 -19.05 26.60 -23.74
N GLN A 65 -18.91 25.27 -23.59
CA GLN A 65 -19.94 24.30 -24.00
C GLN A 65 -20.88 23.86 -22.86
N ALA A 66 -20.56 24.19 -21.61
CA ALA A 66 -21.44 23.99 -20.46
C ALA A 66 -21.31 25.15 -19.47
N ALA A 67 -22.38 25.41 -18.73
CA ALA A 67 -22.40 26.36 -17.63
C ALA A 67 -22.14 25.64 -16.30
N TYR A 68 -21.63 26.38 -15.31
CA TYR A 68 -21.47 25.92 -13.93
C TYR A 68 -21.87 27.05 -12.97
N PRO A 69 -22.18 26.75 -11.69
CA PRO A 69 -22.62 27.77 -10.73
C PRO A 69 -21.59 28.89 -10.56
N SER A 70 -22.05 30.14 -10.44
CA SER A 70 -21.17 31.32 -10.30
C SER A 70 -20.33 31.33 -9.01
N GLY A 71 -20.74 30.55 -8.00
CA GLY A 71 -20.00 30.35 -6.74
C GLY A 71 -18.99 29.20 -6.75
N ALA A 72 -18.80 28.51 -7.90
CA ALA A 72 -17.88 27.39 -8.01
C ALA A 72 -16.43 27.81 -7.74
N ARG A 73 -15.65 26.92 -7.11
CA ARG A 73 -14.21 27.07 -7.01
C ARG A 73 -13.60 26.73 -8.37
N VAL A 74 -12.96 27.70 -9.03
CA VAL A 74 -12.40 27.51 -10.38
C VAL A 74 -10.87 27.40 -10.33
N ILE A 75 -10.33 26.30 -10.87
CA ILE A 75 -8.92 26.11 -11.21
C ILE A 75 -8.73 26.47 -12.68
N ARG A 76 -7.88 27.46 -12.95
CA ARG A 76 -7.49 27.85 -14.31
C ARG A 76 -6.33 26.97 -14.78
N ALA A 77 -6.58 26.20 -15.82
CA ALA A 77 -5.63 25.27 -16.41
C ALA A 77 -5.17 25.70 -17.81
N ASP A 78 -5.46 26.93 -18.26
CA ASP A 78 -4.98 27.45 -19.54
C ASP A 78 -3.45 27.29 -19.66
N GLY A 79 -2.98 26.68 -20.76
CA GLY A 79 -1.57 26.35 -20.99
C GLY A 79 -1.02 25.13 -20.23
N LYS A 80 -1.81 24.51 -19.34
CA LYS A 80 -1.45 23.33 -18.55
C LYS A 80 -2.03 22.04 -19.15
N PHE A 81 -1.63 20.90 -18.61
CA PHE A 81 -2.14 19.58 -18.97
C PHE A 81 -2.86 18.95 -17.80
N ILE A 82 -3.92 18.20 -18.09
CA ILE A 82 -4.77 17.54 -17.09
C ILE A 82 -4.74 16.04 -17.38
N VAL A 83 -4.39 15.24 -16.37
CA VAL A 83 -4.32 13.77 -16.45
C VAL A 83 -5.13 13.16 -15.29
N PRO A 84 -5.60 11.89 -15.37
CA PRO A 84 -6.23 11.25 -14.23
C PRO A 84 -5.24 11.14 -13.06
N GLY A 85 -5.77 11.03 -11.85
CA GLY A 85 -4.99 10.73 -10.66
C GLY A 85 -4.12 9.50 -10.89
N LEU A 86 -2.82 9.59 -10.62
CA LEU A 86 -1.91 8.47 -10.83
C LEU A 86 -2.19 7.37 -9.80
N MET A 87 -1.92 6.13 -10.21
CA MET A 87 -2.08 4.95 -9.37
C MET A 87 -0.79 4.14 -9.30
N ASP A 88 -0.50 3.60 -8.12
CA ASP A 88 0.60 2.66 -7.91
C ASP A 88 0.03 1.25 -7.65
N ALA A 89 0.25 0.34 -8.60
CA ALA A 89 -0.29 -1.02 -8.58
C ALA A 89 0.39 -1.95 -7.57
N HIS A 90 1.51 -1.53 -6.96
CA HIS A 90 2.30 -2.41 -6.09
C HIS A 90 2.95 -1.62 -4.96
N VAL A 91 2.29 -1.65 -3.79
CA VAL A 91 2.78 -1.01 -2.57
C VAL A 91 2.71 -2.00 -1.39
N HIS A 92 3.70 -1.94 -0.51
CA HIS A 92 3.63 -2.51 0.85
C HIS A 92 3.54 -1.34 1.80
N TYR A 93 2.30 -0.99 2.14
CA TYR A 93 2.00 0.29 2.76
C TYR A 93 2.54 0.36 4.19
N GLY A 94 3.12 1.50 4.55
CA GLY A 94 3.64 1.77 5.88
C GLY A 94 3.01 3.04 6.45
N GLU A 95 2.90 3.11 7.78
CA GLU A 95 2.20 4.17 8.50
C GLU A 95 2.72 5.59 8.19
N TRP A 96 3.98 5.72 7.76
CA TRP A 96 4.67 6.99 7.43
C TRP A 96 4.59 7.40 5.95
N LEU A 97 4.04 6.54 5.08
CA LEU A 97 4.08 6.78 3.64
C LEU A 97 2.99 7.70 3.03
N PRO A 98 1.88 8.09 3.70
CA PRO A 98 0.76 8.71 2.99
C PRO A 98 1.06 10.01 2.26
N GLU A 99 1.80 10.94 2.89
CA GLU A 99 2.06 12.27 2.32
C GLU A 99 2.94 12.17 1.07
N LEU A 100 3.89 11.23 1.05
CA LEU A 100 4.78 10.99 -0.09
C LEU A 100 4.01 10.69 -1.38
N PHE A 101 3.00 9.82 -1.33
CA PHE A 101 2.21 9.48 -2.52
C PHE A 101 1.48 10.69 -3.11
N LEU A 102 0.75 11.41 -2.24
CA LEU A 102 -0.06 12.55 -2.66
C LEU A 102 0.76 13.72 -3.19
N ALA A 103 1.93 14.00 -2.61
CA ALA A 103 2.84 15.07 -3.06
C ALA A 103 3.24 14.93 -4.53
N TYR A 104 3.32 13.67 -5.00
CA TYR A 104 3.70 13.27 -6.35
C TYR A 104 2.51 12.82 -7.23
N GLY A 105 1.28 13.18 -6.87
CA GLY A 105 0.10 12.95 -7.71
C GLY A 105 -0.44 11.52 -7.71
N VAL A 106 0.07 10.65 -6.83
CA VAL A 106 -0.44 9.29 -6.62
C VAL A 106 -1.67 9.38 -5.73
N THR A 107 -2.85 9.23 -6.33
CA THR A 107 -4.15 9.39 -5.66
C THR A 107 -4.75 8.07 -5.20
N SER A 108 -4.28 6.95 -5.75
CA SER A 108 -4.68 5.59 -5.38
C SER A 108 -3.48 4.65 -5.33
N ILE A 109 -3.51 3.68 -4.43
CA ILE A 109 -2.50 2.63 -4.30
C ILE A 109 -3.17 1.26 -4.14
N PHE A 110 -2.43 0.22 -4.53
CA PHE A 110 -2.81 -1.17 -4.35
C PHE A 110 -1.83 -1.79 -3.35
N GLU A 111 -2.30 -1.97 -2.12
CA GLU A 111 -1.56 -2.57 -1.03
C GLU A 111 -1.64 -4.09 -1.15
N ILE A 112 -0.54 -4.69 -1.62
CA ILE A 112 -0.47 -6.13 -1.89
C ILE A 112 0.51 -6.87 -0.97
N GLY A 113 1.22 -6.13 -0.10
CA GLY A 113 2.12 -6.65 0.91
C GLY A 113 1.43 -7.45 2.01
N GLY A 114 0.13 -7.22 2.22
CA GLY A 114 -0.70 -8.01 3.12
C GLY A 114 -0.63 -7.50 4.56
N GLY A 115 -0.92 -6.22 4.75
CA GLY A 115 -0.92 -5.55 6.06
C GLY A 115 -2.05 -5.97 7.01
N GLY A 116 -2.74 -7.09 6.76
CA GLY A 116 -3.73 -7.69 7.66
C GLY A 116 -4.92 -6.79 7.95
N GLU A 117 -5.46 -6.91 9.16
CA GLU A 117 -6.51 -6.03 9.67
C GLU A 117 -6.07 -4.56 9.72
N TRP A 118 -4.78 -4.29 9.91
CA TRP A 118 -4.27 -2.93 9.98
C TRP A 118 -4.43 -2.21 8.64
N ALA A 119 -4.11 -2.86 7.52
CA ALA A 119 -4.32 -2.29 6.19
C ALA A 119 -5.80 -1.97 5.92
N VAL A 120 -6.72 -2.81 6.41
CA VAL A 120 -8.17 -2.55 6.31
C VAL A 120 -8.53 -1.27 7.08
N ALA A 121 -8.03 -1.11 8.30
CA ALA A 121 -8.29 0.08 9.10
C ALA A 121 -7.67 1.35 8.49
N GLN A 122 -6.45 1.26 7.95
CA GLN A 122 -5.80 2.37 7.23
C GLN A 122 -6.62 2.82 6.03
N ARG A 123 -7.04 1.86 5.19
CA ARG A 123 -7.92 2.13 4.06
C ARG A 123 -9.18 2.86 4.49
N ASP A 124 -9.88 2.34 5.48
CA ASP A 124 -11.15 2.89 5.94
C ASP A 124 -10.96 4.31 6.54
N ALA A 125 -9.88 4.52 7.29
CA ALA A 125 -9.50 5.82 7.83
C ALA A 125 -9.21 6.84 6.72
N THR A 126 -8.46 6.46 5.68
CA THR A 126 -8.19 7.33 4.53
C THR A 126 -9.44 7.60 3.71
N ALA A 127 -10.29 6.59 3.48
CA ALA A 127 -11.56 6.75 2.77
C ALA A 127 -12.52 7.72 3.47
N ARG A 128 -12.40 7.87 4.79
CA ARG A 128 -13.20 8.77 5.64
C ARG A 128 -12.53 10.12 5.90
N GLY A 129 -11.37 10.39 5.30
CA GLY A 129 -10.61 11.62 5.50
C GLY A 129 -10.01 11.77 6.91
N LYS A 130 -9.84 10.68 7.66
CA LYS A 130 -9.24 10.67 9.01
C LYS A 130 -7.71 10.61 8.96
N ILE A 131 -7.17 10.06 7.87
CA ILE A 131 -5.73 10.03 7.58
C ILE A 131 -5.57 10.60 6.16
N PRO A 132 -4.75 11.65 5.96
CA PRO A 132 -4.40 12.09 4.62
C PRO A 132 -3.68 10.95 3.90
N GLY A 133 -3.94 10.75 2.60
CA GLY A 133 -3.26 9.71 1.84
C GLY A 133 -4.02 9.30 0.57
N PRO A 134 -3.38 8.47 -0.27
CA PRO A 134 -4.02 7.90 -1.44
C PRO A 134 -5.13 6.94 -1.03
N ARG A 135 -6.13 6.79 -1.89
CA ARG A 135 -7.15 5.73 -1.77
C ARG A 135 -6.47 4.38 -1.80
N GLN A 136 -6.84 3.48 -0.90
CA GLN A 136 -6.18 2.18 -0.79
C GLN A 136 -7.11 1.06 -1.28
N PHE A 137 -6.54 0.12 -2.01
CA PHE A 137 -7.15 -1.17 -2.34
C PHE A 137 -6.26 -2.25 -1.75
N VAL A 138 -6.81 -3.10 -0.88
CA VAL A 138 -5.99 -3.97 -0.01
C VAL A 138 -6.16 -5.44 -0.37
N ALA A 139 -5.07 -6.19 -0.41
CA ALA A 139 -5.08 -7.65 -0.51
C ALA A 139 -5.40 -8.32 0.84
N VAL A 140 -5.23 -7.58 1.96
CA VAL A 140 -5.32 -8.05 3.36
C VAL A 140 -4.21 -9.03 3.73
N GLY A 141 -4.00 -10.07 2.95
CA GLY A 141 -2.94 -11.04 3.15
C GLY A 141 -2.60 -11.76 1.85
N SER A 142 -1.86 -12.85 1.95
CA SER A 142 -1.49 -13.65 0.78
C SER A 142 -1.49 -15.13 1.10
N LEU A 143 -1.89 -15.94 0.12
CA LEU A 143 -1.78 -17.40 0.19
C LEU A 143 -0.38 -17.81 -0.22
N ALA A 144 0.29 -18.65 0.57
CA ALA A 144 1.67 -19.06 0.34
C ALA A 144 1.84 -20.58 0.44
N GLY A 145 2.86 -21.12 -0.23
CA GLY A 145 3.18 -22.54 -0.17
C GLY A 145 3.92 -22.94 1.10
N ALA A 146 3.98 -24.25 1.35
CA ALA A 146 4.57 -24.83 2.58
C ALA A 146 6.00 -24.37 2.89
N ARG A 147 6.83 -24.07 1.87
CA ARG A 147 8.21 -23.60 2.09
C ARG A 147 8.28 -22.24 2.77
N ILE A 148 7.29 -21.39 2.59
CA ILE A 148 7.26 -20.06 3.22
C ILE A 148 7.09 -20.16 4.74
N ALA A 149 6.54 -21.28 5.26
CA ALA A 149 6.50 -21.56 6.70
C ALA A 149 7.89 -21.49 7.35
N ALA A 150 8.93 -21.98 6.67
CA ALA A 150 10.30 -22.02 7.18
C ALA A 150 10.99 -20.64 7.17
N LEU A 151 10.43 -19.67 6.43
CA LEU A 151 10.93 -18.29 6.31
C LEU A 151 10.07 -17.30 7.11
N GLY A 152 9.37 -17.77 8.15
CA GLY A 152 8.52 -16.93 8.99
C GLY A 152 7.08 -16.75 8.50
N GLY A 153 6.66 -17.48 7.46
CA GLY A 153 5.26 -17.60 7.08
C GLY A 153 4.41 -18.17 8.21
N VAL A 154 3.20 -17.65 8.38
CA VAL A 154 2.34 -18.02 9.50
C VAL A 154 1.56 -19.28 9.14
N THR A 155 1.76 -20.35 9.93
CA THR A 155 1.07 -21.64 9.73
C THR A 155 -0.18 -21.78 10.60
N ALA A 156 -0.26 -21.10 11.76
CA ALA A 156 -1.15 -21.52 12.84
C ALA A 156 -1.78 -20.44 13.75
N ALA A 157 -1.61 -19.13 13.52
CA ALA A 157 -2.29 -18.14 14.37
C ALA A 157 -3.78 -18.04 13.99
N GLU A 158 -4.65 -18.79 14.67
CA GLU A 158 -6.10 -18.69 14.54
C GLU A 158 -6.57 -17.25 14.79
N GLY A 159 -7.20 -16.63 13.80
CA GLY A 159 -7.94 -15.38 13.96
C GLY A 159 -7.20 -14.08 13.64
N MET A 160 -5.93 -14.13 13.18
CA MET A 160 -5.26 -12.95 12.60
C MET A 160 -5.16 -13.07 11.08
N LEU A 161 -5.56 -12.02 10.38
CA LEU A 161 -5.29 -11.82 8.96
C LEU A 161 -3.84 -11.35 8.84
N ARG A 162 -3.00 -12.17 8.22
CA ARG A 162 -1.59 -11.84 8.00
C ARG A 162 -1.18 -12.16 6.57
N SER A 163 -0.09 -11.54 6.15
CA SER A 163 0.62 -11.91 4.94
C SER A 163 1.17 -13.35 5.05
N ARG A 164 1.23 -14.04 3.90
CA ARG A 164 1.87 -15.35 3.71
C ARG A 164 1.26 -16.47 4.57
N PHE A 165 -0.06 -16.59 4.52
CA PHE A 165 -0.79 -17.69 5.14
C PHE A 165 -0.54 -18.98 4.36
N VAL A 166 0.04 -19.97 5.04
CA VAL A 166 0.44 -21.22 4.39
C VAL A 166 -0.77 -22.10 4.09
N VAL A 167 -0.90 -22.48 2.82
CA VAL A 167 -1.98 -23.32 2.28
C VAL A 167 -1.41 -24.50 1.50
N ASP A 168 -2.02 -25.67 1.69
CA ASP A 168 -1.55 -26.95 1.16
C ASP A 168 -2.66 -27.80 0.55
N THR A 169 -3.93 -27.36 0.65
CA THR A 169 -5.09 -28.05 0.08
C THR A 169 -6.06 -27.05 -0.57
N PRO A 170 -6.76 -27.44 -1.65
CA PRO A 170 -7.79 -26.62 -2.29
C PRO A 170 -8.86 -26.11 -1.32
N ALA A 171 -9.31 -26.95 -0.38
CA ALA A 171 -10.32 -26.57 0.61
C ALA A 171 -9.83 -25.46 1.55
N ARG A 172 -8.57 -25.56 2.01
CA ARG A 172 -7.96 -24.53 2.86
C ARG A 172 -7.74 -23.22 2.09
N ALA A 173 -7.34 -23.28 0.82
CA ALA A 173 -7.24 -22.08 -0.01
C ALA A 173 -8.58 -21.34 -0.13
N ARG A 174 -9.67 -22.06 -0.43
CA ARG A 174 -11.01 -21.47 -0.51
C ARG A 174 -11.45 -20.84 0.82
N ASP A 175 -11.18 -21.51 1.94
CA ASP A 175 -11.50 -20.97 3.27
C ASP A 175 -10.72 -19.68 3.56
N VAL A 176 -9.41 -19.64 3.27
CA VAL A 176 -8.60 -18.44 3.46
C VAL A 176 -9.07 -17.30 2.56
N VAL A 177 -9.37 -17.57 1.29
CA VAL A 177 -9.92 -16.56 0.37
C VAL A 177 -11.24 -15.99 0.91
N LYS A 178 -12.16 -16.82 1.38
CA LYS A 178 -13.42 -16.37 2.00
C LYS A 178 -13.19 -15.48 3.22
N ARG A 179 -12.19 -15.78 4.05
CA ARG A 179 -11.83 -14.95 5.20
C ARG A 179 -11.29 -13.58 4.76
N TYR A 180 -10.42 -13.54 3.76
CA TYR A 180 -9.92 -12.27 3.21
C TYR A 180 -11.05 -11.44 2.59
N ILE A 181 -11.97 -12.07 1.84
CA ILE A 181 -13.16 -11.39 1.31
C ILE A 181 -14.03 -10.85 2.45
N ALA A 182 -14.30 -11.64 3.49
CA ALA A 182 -15.09 -11.21 4.64
C ALA A 182 -14.45 -10.04 5.40
N ALA A 183 -13.13 -9.93 5.37
CA ALA A 183 -12.39 -8.80 5.93
C ALA A 183 -12.37 -7.56 5.02
N GLY A 184 -12.89 -7.68 3.78
CA GLY A 184 -13.00 -6.59 2.83
C GLY A 184 -11.84 -6.50 1.84
N ALA A 185 -11.15 -7.60 1.51
CA ALA A 185 -10.13 -7.60 0.47
C ALA A 185 -10.69 -7.10 -0.88
N ASN A 186 -9.89 -6.32 -1.60
CA ASN A 186 -10.19 -5.80 -2.94
C ASN A 186 -9.59 -6.66 -4.05
N MET A 187 -8.75 -7.64 -3.68
CA MET A 187 -8.06 -8.57 -4.56
C MET A 187 -7.61 -9.77 -3.73
N ILE A 188 -7.25 -10.86 -4.39
CA ILE A 188 -6.65 -12.03 -3.73
C ILE A 188 -5.22 -12.18 -4.20
N LYS A 189 -4.29 -12.18 -3.23
CA LYS A 189 -2.87 -12.39 -3.49
C LYS A 189 -2.51 -13.86 -3.36
N VAL A 190 -2.02 -14.47 -4.44
CA VAL A 190 -1.37 -15.79 -4.38
C VAL A 190 0.13 -15.59 -4.51
N HIS A 191 0.80 -15.81 -3.40
CA HIS A 191 2.23 -15.73 -3.25
C HIS A 191 2.86 -17.08 -3.61
N ARG A 192 4.18 -17.07 -3.70
CA ARG A 192 5.06 -18.16 -4.14
C ARG A 192 4.82 -19.49 -3.41
N GLY A 193 4.92 -20.61 -4.13
CA GLY A 193 5.00 -21.95 -3.56
C GLY A 193 3.75 -22.84 -3.57
N PRO A 194 2.49 -22.36 -3.62
CA PRO A 194 1.32 -23.24 -3.70
C PRO A 194 1.38 -24.15 -4.95
N PRO A 195 0.95 -25.42 -4.83
CA PRO A 195 0.76 -26.28 -6.00
C PRO A 195 -0.41 -25.80 -6.85
N MET A 196 -0.51 -26.32 -8.07
CA MET A 196 -1.45 -25.86 -9.10
C MET A 196 -2.92 -25.93 -8.66
N ASP A 197 -3.35 -27.03 -8.06
CA ASP A 197 -4.73 -27.25 -7.61
C ASP A 197 -5.15 -26.29 -6.47
N VAL A 198 -4.21 -25.95 -5.60
CA VAL A 198 -4.39 -24.94 -4.54
C VAL A 198 -4.50 -23.54 -5.15
N TYR A 199 -3.70 -23.26 -6.18
CA TYR A 199 -3.72 -22.00 -6.91
C TYR A 199 -5.07 -21.80 -7.63
N GLU A 200 -5.49 -22.79 -8.42
CA GLU A 200 -6.78 -22.80 -9.13
C GLU A 200 -7.94 -22.63 -8.16
N ALA A 201 -7.91 -23.32 -7.02
CA ALA A 201 -8.97 -23.21 -6.03
C ALA A 201 -9.08 -21.80 -5.40
N ALA A 202 -7.95 -21.12 -5.22
CA ALA A 202 -7.92 -19.74 -4.76
C ALA A 202 -8.47 -18.79 -5.83
N ALA A 203 -8.04 -18.96 -7.09
CA ALA A 203 -8.46 -18.13 -8.21
C ALA A 203 -9.97 -18.26 -8.49
N ASP A 204 -10.47 -19.50 -8.55
CA ASP A 204 -11.89 -19.80 -8.68
C ASP A 204 -12.74 -19.07 -7.63
N GLU A 205 -12.31 -19.10 -6.36
CA GLU A 205 -13.06 -18.50 -5.26
C GLU A 205 -13.02 -16.97 -5.33
N ALA A 206 -11.87 -16.39 -5.71
CA ALA A 206 -11.72 -14.96 -5.94
C ALA A 206 -12.64 -14.47 -7.07
N HIS A 207 -12.64 -15.20 -8.19
CA HIS A 207 -13.45 -14.85 -9.36
C HIS A 207 -14.95 -14.98 -9.12
N ARG A 208 -15.41 -15.95 -8.32
CA ARG A 208 -16.82 -16.01 -7.87
C ARG A 208 -17.25 -14.79 -7.07
N ALA A 209 -16.33 -14.16 -6.35
CA ALA A 209 -16.57 -12.91 -5.64
C ALA A 209 -16.32 -11.66 -6.50
N GLY A 210 -15.99 -11.82 -7.78
CA GLY A 210 -15.69 -10.71 -8.69
C GLY A 210 -14.32 -10.08 -8.47
N LEU A 211 -13.45 -10.65 -7.61
CA LEU A 211 -12.14 -10.08 -7.30
C LEU A 211 -11.05 -10.58 -8.25
N PRO A 212 -10.06 -9.74 -8.58
CA PRO A 212 -8.88 -10.15 -9.35
C PRO A 212 -7.89 -10.93 -8.49
N VAL A 213 -7.07 -11.76 -9.14
CA VAL A 213 -5.98 -12.53 -8.55
C VAL A 213 -4.63 -11.92 -8.94
N VAL A 214 -3.86 -11.53 -7.93
CA VAL A 214 -2.50 -11.00 -8.09
C VAL A 214 -1.48 -12.08 -7.72
N ALA A 215 -0.54 -12.34 -8.61
CA ALA A 215 0.31 -13.51 -8.59
C ALA A 215 1.79 -13.17 -8.44
N GLN A 216 2.46 -13.77 -7.46
CA GLN A 216 3.93 -13.84 -7.44
C GLN A 216 4.36 -15.27 -7.82
N ALA A 217 4.27 -15.58 -9.10
CA ALA A 217 4.42 -16.94 -9.62
C ALA A 217 5.90 -17.37 -9.70
N LEU A 218 6.51 -17.62 -8.53
CA LEU A 218 7.89 -18.06 -8.43
C LEU A 218 7.95 -19.48 -7.85
N GLY A 219 7.50 -20.48 -8.60
CA GLY A 219 7.83 -21.89 -8.38
C GLY A 219 7.38 -22.52 -7.05
N PRO A 220 7.81 -23.76 -6.77
CA PRO A 220 8.67 -24.57 -7.64
C PRO A 220 7.89 -25.26 -8.77
N THR A 221 6.55 -25.25 -8.72
CA THR A 221 5.66 -25.89 -9.70
C THR A 221 4.85 -24.90 -10.54
N VAL A 222 4.70 -23.66 -10.07
CA VAL A 222 3.88 -22.64 -10.74
C VAL A 222 4.75 -21.42 -11.06
N TYR A 223 5.02 -21.21 -12.35
CA TYR A 223 5.62 -19.97 -12.86
C TYR A 223 4.57 -19.17 -13.66
N ALA A 224 4.97 -18.18 -14.44
CA ALA A 224 4.04 -17.31 -15.15
C ALA A 224 3.06 -18.09 -16.04
N ARG A 225 3.55 -19.06 -16.83
CA ARG A 225 2.68 -19.87 -17.69
C ARG A 225 1.60 -20.59 -16.89
N GLU A 226 2.00 -21.31 -15.84
CA GLU A 226 1.07 -22.10 -15.03
C GLU A 226 0.12 -21.20 -14.23
N ALA A 227 0.59 -20.08 -13.68
CA ALA A 227 -0.25 -19.15 -12.94
C ALA A 227 -1.36 -18.56 -13.82
N VAL A 228 -1.06 -18.21 -15.07
CA VAL A 228 -2.04 -17.72 -16.05
C VAL A 228 -3.10 -18.79 -16.32
N LEU A 229 -2.67 -20.05 -16.53
CA LEU A 229 -3.59 -21.17 -16.72
C LEU A 229 -4.43 -21.46 -15.47
N ALA A 230 -3.90 -21.18 -14.28
CA ALA A 230 -4.59 -21.30 -13.00
C ALA A 230 -5.56 -20.15 -12.70
N GLY A 231 -5.61 -19.11 -13.55
CA GLY A 231 -6.53 -17.97 -13.38
C GLY A 231 -5.93 -16.73 -12.72
N ALA A 232 -4.60 -16.54 -12.77
CA ALA A 232 -4.00 -15.25 -12.41
C ALA A 232 -4.42 -14.15 -13.39
N ASP A 233 -4.90 -13.01 -12.87
CA ASP A 233 -5.24 -11.84 -13.68
C ASP A 233 -4.04 -10.88 -13.82
N ILE A 234 -3.20 -10.78 -12.80
CA ILE A 234 -2.07 -9.86 -12.72
C ILE A 234 -0.84 -10.61 -12.23
N LEU A 235 0.28 -10.52 -12.95
CA LEU A 235 1.59 -10.98 -12.47
C LEU A 235 2.37 -9.79 -11.92
N GLU A 236 2.54 -9.73 -10.60
CA GLU A 236 3.40 -8.72 -9.96
C GLU A 236 4.86 -9.03 -10.23
N HIS A 237 5.71 -8.01 -10.33
CA HIS A 237 7.10 -8.09 -10.83
C HIS A 237 7.27 -8.80 -12.19
N ALA A 238 6.20 -8.98 -12.97
CA ALA A 238 6.14 -9.96 -14.05
C ALA A 238 6.67 -11.34 -13.61
N ALA A 239 6.37 -11.73 -12.37
CA ALA A 239 6.98 -12.87 -11.70
C ALA A 239 6.79 -14.17 -12.49
N GLY A 240 7.86 -14.96 -12.56
CA GLY A 240 7.86 -16.26 -13.24
C GLY A 240 8.00 -16.18 -14.77
N VAL A 241 7.95 -14.99 -15.37
CA VAL A 241 8.12 -14.83 -16.82
C VAL A 241 9.51 -15.32 -17.24
N SER A 242 10.56 -14.84 -16.57
CA SER A 242 11.95 -15.17 -16.90
C SER A 242 12.22 -16.67 -16.85
N TYR A 243 11.63 -17.38 -15.89
CA TYR A 243 11.71 -18.84 -15.78
C TYR A 243 10.91 -19.56 -16.88
N SER A 244 9.75 -19.04 -17.26
CA SER A 244 8.89 -19.62 -18.29
C SER A 244 9.50 -19.50 -19.69
N ILE A 245 10.38 -18.52 -19.92
CA ILE A 245 11.00 -18.24 -21.22
C ILE A 245 12.50 -18.57 -21.27
N ALA A 246 13.11 -18.97 -20.17
CA ALA A 246 14.52 -19.39 -20.16
C ALA A 246 14.73 -20.64 -21.03
N LYS A 247 15.87 -20.75 -21.70
CA LYS A 247 16.26 -21.96 -22.46
C LYS A 247 16.35 -23.15 -21.52
N ASP A 248 17.07 -22.99 -20.42
CA ASP A 248 17.20 -23.98 -19.35
C ASP A 248 16.84 -23.36 -17.98
N PRO A 249 15.57 -23.45 -17.55
CA PRO A 249 15.13 -22.91 -16.27
C PRO A 249 15.81 -23.58 -15.06
N ALA A 250 16.33 -24.81 -15.19
CA ALA A 250 16.95 -25.53 -14.08
C ALA A 250 18.31 -24.95 -13.66
N LYS A 251 18.96 -24.17 -14.54
CA LYS A 251 20.20 -23.43 -14.22
C LYS A 251 19.97 -22.32 -13.21
N TRP A 252 18.78 -21.74 -13.20
CA TRP A 252 18.44 -20.61 -12.36
C TRP A 252 18.02 -21.11 -10.99
N LYS A 253 19.00 -21.23 -10.10
CA LYS A 253 18.82 -21.63 -8.69
C LYS A 253 18.23 -20.47 -7.87
N GLY A 254 17.11 -19.91 -8.29
CA GLY A 254 16.45 -18.78 -7.62
C GLY A 254 15.27 -19.17 -6.72
N TRP A 255 14.90 -20.45 -6.68
CA TRP A 255 13.81 -20.96 -5.81
C TRP A 255 14.18 -22.23 -5.03
N GLY A 256 15.32 -22.14 -4.34
CA GLY A 256 15.84 -23.19 -3.47
C GLY A 256 15.99 -22.80 -2.00
N ASN A 257 16.76 -21.74 -1.70
CA ASN A 257 17.31 -21.58 -0.34
C ASN A 257 17.18 -20.19 0.33
N LEU A 258 17.03 -19.06 -0.39
CA LEU A 258 16.97 -17.71 0.22
C LEU A 258 16.04 -16.75 -0.56
N GLU A 259 15.44 -15.79 0.15
CA GLU A 259 14.43 -14.83 -0.32
C GLU A 259 14.97 -13.76 -1.29
N GLU A 260 16.29 -13.59 -1.37
CA GLU A 260 17.00 -12.46 -2.00
C GLU A 260 16.90 -12.33 -3.54
N HIS A 261 16.30 -13.30 -4.25
CA HIS A 261 16.37 -13.36 -5.73
C HIS A 261 15.06 -13.11 -6.48
N SER A 262 13.98 -12.64 -5.86
CA SER A 262 12.70 -12.48 -6.58
C SER A 262 12.70 -11.40 -7.65
N LEU A 263 13.55 -10.39 -7.50
CA LEU A 263 13.71 -9.26 -8.44
C LEU A 263 15.05 -9.33 -9.16
N ASP A 264 15.66 -10.52 -9.23
CA ASP A 264 16.92 -10.72 -9.95
C ASP A 264 16.62 -10.81 -11.46
N PRO A 265 17.12 -9.88 -12.30
CA PRO A 265 16.86 -9.94 -13.73
C PRO A 265 17.70 -10.99 -14.46
N SER A 266 18.71 -11.58 -13.81
CA SER A 266 19.65 -12.51 -14.45
C SER A 266 19.00 -13.66 -15.23
N PRO A 267 17.88 -14.27 -14.79
CA PRO A 267 17.24 -15.35 -15.55
C PRO A 267 16.77 -14.94 -16.95
N PHE A 268 16.46 -13.65 -17.18
CA PHE A 268 16.17 -13.14 -18.52
C PHE A 268 17.40 -13.19 -19.45
N ALA A 269 18.63 -13.31 -18.95
CA ALA A 269 19.83 -13.41 -19.79
C ALA A 269 19.87 -14.69 -20.64
N ASP A 270 19.11 -15.72 -20.25
CA ASP A 270 18.92 -17.00 -20.96
C ASP A 270 17.55 -17.07 -21.68
N MET A 271 16.94 -15.93 -21.97
CA MET A 271 15.66 -15.85 -22.69
C MET A 271 15.73 -16.54 -24.06
N ASP A 272 14.71 -17.36 -24.35
CA ASP A 272 14.47 -18.03 -25.62
C ASP A 272 13.34 -17.33 -26.39
N ASP A 273 13.59 -16.94 -27.65
CA ASP A 273 12.64 -16.13 -28.41
C ASP A 273 11.36 -16.90 -28.79
N ALA A 274 11.43 -18.21 -28.99
CA ALA A 274 10.24 -19.02 -29.32
C ALA A 274 9.33 -19.17 -28.09
N LYS A 275 9.91 -19.53 -26.93
CA LYS A 275 9.16 -19.57 -25.67
C LYS A 275 8.59 -18.20 -25.30
N THR A 276 9.33 -17.13 -25.58
CA THR A 276 8.89 -15.74 -25.38
C THR A 276 7.64 -15.43 -26.20
N ALA A 277 7.66 -15.71 -27.51
CA ALA A 277 6.50 -15.48 -28.37
C ALA A 277 5.27 -16.31 -27.94
N ASP A 278 5.49 -17.55 -27.48
CA ASP A 278 4.42 -18.41 -26.99
C ASP A 278 3.81 -17.89 -25.68
N LEU A 279 4.63 -17.45 -24.73
CA LEU A 279 4.15 -16.89 -23.46
C LEU A 279 3.41 -15.57 -23.67
N ILE A 280 3.92 -14.68 -24.53
CA ILE A 280 3.23 -13.42 -24.86
C ILE A 280 1.84 -13.69 -25.43
N ARG A 281 1.73 -14.66 -26.37
CA ARG A 281 0.42 -15.05 -26.92
C ARG A 281 -0.53 -15.55 -25.83
N LEU A 282 -0.05 -16.38 -24.92
CA LEU A 282 -0.85 -16.88 -23.79
C LEU A 282 -1.33 -15.72 -22.90
N LEU A 283 -0.43 -14.82 -22.49
CA LEU A 283 -0.76 -13.68 -21.63
C LEU A 283 -1.83 -12.78 -22.26
N VAL A 284 -1.69 -12.46 -23.54
CA VAL A 284 -2.66 -11.64 -24.29
C VAL A 284 -4.00 -12.35 -24.43
N GLN A 285 -4.01 -13.65 -24.77
CA GLN A 285 -5.23 -14.46 -24.92
C GLN A 285 -6.04 -14.57 -23.62
N HIS A 286 -5.34 -14.61 -22.48
CA HIS A 286 -5.97 -14.68 -21.16
C HIS A 286 -6.20 -13.29 -20.53
N HIS A 287 -5.92 -12.19 -21.24
CA HIS A 287 -6.07 -10.82 -20.76
C HIS A 287 -5.31 -10.54 -19.45
N VAL A 288 -4.12 -11.13 -19.31
CA VAL A 288 -3.29 -10.95 -18.11
C VAL A 288 -2.49 -9.66 -18.18
N TYR A 289 -2.44 -8.94 -17.07
CA TYR A 289 -1.65 -7.73 -16.91
C TYR A 289 -0.29 -8.06 -16.29
N LEU A 290 0.74 -7.33 -16.71
CA LEU A 290 2.06 -7.40 -16.09
C LEU A 290 2.35 -6.12 -15.32
N GLU A 291 2.65 -6.24 -14.05
CA GLU A 291 3.20 -5.16 -13.23
C GLU A 291 4.71 -5.48 -13.09
N PRO A 292 5.62 -4.72 -13.73
CA PRO A 292 7.02 -5.13 -13.88
C PRO A 292 8.01 -4.51 -12.91
N ASP A 293 7.59 -3.59 -12.03
CA ASP A 293 8.42 -2.89 -11.04
C ASP A 293 9.88 -2.60 -11.45
N LEU A 294 10.06 -2.01 -12.63
CA LEU A 294 11.36 -1.78 -13.25
C LEU A 294 12.33 -1.00 -12.35
N ILE A 295 11.85 -0.06 -11.54
CA ILE A 295 12.65 0.67 -10.56
C ILE A 295 13.30 -0.28 -9.53
N ALA A 296 12.59 -1.34 -9.13
CA ALA A 296 13.05 -2.32 -8.15
C ALA A 296 13.90 -3.42 -8.79
N GLN A 297 13.51 -3.95 -9.96
CA GLN A 297 14.31 -4.95 -10.69
C GLN A 297 15.63 -4.41 -11.23
N GLY A 298 15.59 -3.16 -11.70
CA GLY A 298 16.75 -2.51 -12.32
C GLY A 298 17.67 -1.81 -11.34
N ARG A 299 17.39 -1.83 -10.02
CA ARG A 299 18.09 -1.03 -9.00
C ARG A 299 19.61 -1.15 -9.12
N GLY A 300 20.29 -0.01 -9.21
CA GLY A 300 21.74 0.06 -9.42
C GLY A 300 22.22 -0.24 -10.86
N LEU A 301 21.40 -0.86 -11.72
CA LEU A 301 21.69 -1.12 -13.14
C LEU A 301 21.17 -0.02 -14.07
N GLN A 302 20.29 0.87 -13.60
CA GLN A 302 19.71 1.91 -14.45
C GLN A 302 20.78 2.91 -14.88
N LYS A 303 20.88 3.16 -16.19
CA LYS A 303 21.83 4.15 -16.75
C LYS A 303 21.62 5.56 -16.21
N VAL A 304 20.41 5.86 -15.78
CA VAL A 304 19.99 7.17 -15.26
C VAL A 304 19.92 7.22 -13.73
N ARG A 305 20.49 6.22 -13.03
CA ARG A 305 20.40 6.07 -11.56
C ARG A 305 20.81 7.31 -10.78
N GLU A 306 21.87 8.02 -11.21
CA GLU A 306 22.35 9.23 -10.52
C GLU A 306 21.29 10.34 -10.45
N ARG A 307 20.45 10.45 -11.48
CA ARG A 307 19.35 11.41 -11.50
C ARG A 307 18.26 11.01 -10.50
N TYR A 308 17.92 9.73 -10.44
CA TYR A 308 16.92 9.20 -9.53
C TYR A 308 17.38 9.31 -8.08
N GLU A 309 18.63 8.95 -7.79
CA GLU A 309 19.25 9.10 -6.48
C GLU A 309 19.23 10.55 -6.02
N LEU A 310 19.62 11.50 -6.89
CA LEU A 310 19.59 12.92 -6.54
C LEU A 310 18.17 13.44 -6.31
N GLN A 311 17.19 12.95 -7.06
CA GLN A 311 15.79 13.28 -6.88
C GLN A 311 15.30 12.77 -5.51
N ASP A 312 15.53 11.49 -5.21
CA ASP A 312 15.16 10.88 -3.93
C ASP A 312 15.85 11.57 -2.76
N TYR A 313 17.16 11.85 -2.87
CA TYR A 313 17.90 12.58 -1.85
C TYR A 313 17.26 13.92 -1.53
N ARG A 314 16.82 14.69 -2.55
CA ARG A 314 16.16 15.98 -2.34
C ARG A 314 14.82 15.84 -1.62
N VAL A 315 14.04 14.81 -1.92
CA VAL A 315 12.80 14.53 -1.20
C VAL A 315 13.11 14.20 0.26
N LEU A 316 14.00 13.22 0.47
CA LEU A 316 14.28 12.64 1.79
C LEU A 316 15.08 13.57 2.72
N ALA A 317 15.66 14.63 2.17
CA ALA A 317 16.30 15.72 2.91
C ALA A 317 15.30 16.78 3.42
N ASP A 318 14.02 16.72 3.03
CA ASP A 318 13.01 17.65 3.50
C ASP A 318 12.77 17.47 5.02
N PRO A 319 12.91 18.53 5.85
CA PRO A 319 12.70 18.43 7.29
C PRO A 319 11.25 18.08 7.68
N GLY A 320 10.28 18.28 6.80
CA GLY A 320 8.90 17.84 6.95
C GLY A 320 8.76 16.31 7.04
N LEU A 321 9.73 15.56 6.50
CA LEU A 321 9.74 14.09 6.54
C LEU A 321 10.52 13.51 7.72
N ALA A 322 10.86 14.31 8.73
CA ALA A 322 11.64 13.86 9.90
C ALA A 322 10.99 12.71 10.71
N TYR A 323 9.69 12.46 10.51
CA TYR A 323 8.97 11.35 11.14
C TYR A 323 9.26 9.99 10.45
N ILE A 324 9.79 9.98 9.22
CA ILE A 324 10.20 8.75 8.54
C ILE A 324 11.51 8.24 9.18
N PRO A 325 11.56 6.97 9.62
CA PRO A 325 12.78 6.40 10.21
C PRO A 325 13.99 6.58 9.30
N GLU A 326 15.10 7.04 9.89
CA GLU A 326 16.36 7.24 9.18
C GLU A 326 16.80 5.98 8.42
N ARG A 327 16.64 4.80 9.04
CA ARG A 327 16.95 3.51 8.40
C ARG A 327 16.19 3.31 7.08
N SER A 328 14.91 3.69 7.02
CA SER A 328 14.10 3.58 5.81
C SER A 328 14.61 4.52 4.72
N ARG A 329 14.88 5.79 5.08
CA ARG A 329 15.42 6.79 4.14
C ARG A 329 16.78 6.36 3.57
N LEU A 330 17.68 5.86 4.43
CA LEU A 330 18.98 5.34 4.01
C LEU A 330 18.85 4.09 3.13
N LYS A 331 17.93 3.18 3.46
CA LYS A 331 17.71 1.97 2.65
C LYS A 331 17.30 2.31 1.22
N TRP A 332 16.38 3.25 1.01
CA TRP A 332 15.98 3.63 -0.34
C TRP A 332 17.14 4.20 -1.16
N LEU A 333 17.95 5.08 -0.56
CA LEU A 333 19.14 5.64 -1.23
C LEU A 333 20.21 4.58 -1.53
N GLN A 334 20.40 3.61 -0.62
CA GLN A 334 21.36 2.52 -0.80
C GLN A 334 21.04 1.62 -1.99
N ASN A 335 19.77 1.53 -2.42
CA ASN A 335 19.39 0.68 -3.54
C ASN A 335 20.01 1.13 -4.88
N PHE A 336 20.36 2.42 -5.03
CA PHE A 336 21.02 2.93 -6.24
C PHE A 336 22.48 2.49 -6.38
N SER A 337 23.13 2.09 -5.28
CA SER A 337 24.52 1.62 -5.26
C SER A 337 24.65 0.13 -4.91
N GLU A 338 23.55 -0.63 -4.94
CA GLU A 338 23.50 -2.04 -4.51
C GLU A 338 24.55 -2.93 -5.18
N PHE A 339 24.91 -2.66 -6.43
CA PHE A 339 25.84 -3.47 -7.21
C PHE A 339 27.24 -2.86 -7.38
N ASP A 340 27.57 -1.73 -6.75
CA ASP A 340 28.86 -1.04 -6.96
C ASP A 340 30.08 -1.84 -6.44
N GLY A 341 29.85 -2.84 -5.57
CA GLY A 341 30.88 -3.74 -5.05
C GLY A 341 30.88 -5.16 -5.63
N GLU A 342 29.98 -5.46 -6.57
CA GLU A 342 29.80 -6.81 -7.11
C GLU A 342 30.88 -7.18 -8.15
N GLU A 343 31.10 -8.49 -8.35
CA GLU A 343 32.00 -8.96 -9.40
C GLU A 343 31.49 -8.55 -10.78
N ARG A 344 32.37 -8.05 -11.64
CA ARG A 344 32.03 -7.59 -13.00
C ARG A 344 31.23 -8.61 -13.81
N GLY A 345 31.56 -9.91 -13.73
CA GLY A 345 30.82 -10.96 -14.44
C GLY A 345 29.37 -11.12 -13.95
N VAL A 346 29.11 -10.88 -12.66
CA VAL A 346 27.75 -10.88 -12.09
C VAL A 346 26.97 -9.66 -12.59
N VAL A 347 27.60 -8.48 -12.59
CA VAL A 347 26.99 -7.26 -13.11
C VAL A 347 26.65 -7.38 -14.60
N GLU A 348 27.58 -7.85 -15.43
CA GLU A 348 27.35 -8.05 -16.88
C GLU A 348 26.20 -9.04 -17.15
N LEU A 349 26.07 -10.09 -16.34
CA LEU A 349 24.95 -11.03 -16.43
C LEU A 349 23.61 -10.37 -16.08
N ARG A 350 23.57 -9.58 -14.99
CA ARG A 350 22.40 -8.82 -14.55
C ARG A 350 21.99 -7.79 -15.58
N GLU A 351 22.94 -7.04 -16.13
CA GLU A 351 22.72 -6.07 -17.20
C GLU A 351 22.09 -6.73 -18.43
N LYS A 352 22.63 -7.88 -18.86
CA LYS A 352 22.04 -8.64 -19.98
C LYS A 352 20.61 -9.11 -19.66
N GLY A 353 20.38 -9.58 -18.44
CA GLY A 353 19.05 -9.92 -17.95
C GLY A 353 18.07 -8.74 -18.01
N TRP A 354 18.49 -7.59 -17.50
CA TRP A 354 17.73 -6.34 -17.49
C TRP A 354 17.39 -5.86 -18.91
N GLN A 355 18.34 -5.87 -19.84
CA GLN A 355 18.06 -5.51 -21.23
C GLN A 355 17.06 -6.47 -21.89
N ASN A 356 17.13 -7.76 -21.56
CA ASN A 356 16.18 -8.75 -22.06
C ASN A 356 14.79 -8.64 -21.42
N SER A 357 14.67 -8.25 -20.14
CA SER A 357 13.36 -8.00 -19.52
C SER A 357 12.66 -6.81 -20.15
N MET A 358 13.37 -5.70 -20.40
CA MET A 358 12.84 -4.57 -21.17
C MET A 358 12.45 -5.00 -22.60
N ARG A 359 13.28 -5.82 -23.27
CA ARG A 359 12.93 -6.37 -24.60
C ARG A 359 11.63 -7.17 -24.56
N PHE A 360 11.45 -8.02 -23.56
CA PHE A 360 10.23 -8.81 -23.37
C PHE A 360 9.00 -7.91 -23.17
N LEU A 361 9.08 -6.92 -22.28
CA LEU A 361 7.95 -6.01 -22.00
C LEU A 361 7.53 -5.23 -23.24
N ARG A 362 8.50 -4.73 -24.02
CA ARG A 362 8.21 -4.06 -25.29
C ARG A 362 7.50 -4.99 -26.28
N GLN A 363 7.95 -6.25 -26.40
CA GLN A 363 7.29 -7.23 -27.26
C GLN A 363 5.87 -7.55 -26.79
N PHE A 364 5.66 -7.66 -25.48
CA PHE A 364 4.36 -7.90 -24.89
C PHE A 364 3.37 -6.76 -25.17
N VAL A 365 3.77 -5.51 -24.94
CA VAL A 365 2.94 -4.33 -25.21
C VAL A 365 2.64 -4.20 -26.71
N ASN A 366 3.63 -4.42 -27.59
CA ASN A 366 3.44 -4.40 -29.04
C ASN A 366 2.47 -5.49 -29.53
N ALA A 367 2.33 -6.59 -28.80
CA ALA A 367 1.37 -7.66 -29.08
C ALA A 367 -0.05 -7.36 -28.55
N GLY A 368 -0.28 -6.18 -27.95
CA GLY A 368 -1.56 -5.80 -27.34
C GLY A 368 -1.67 -6.10 -25.85
N GLY A 369 -0.57 -6.55 -25.22
CA GLY A 369 -0.48 -6.72 -23.78
C GLY A 369 -0.56 -5.39 -23.03
N LYS A 370 -1.03 -5.45 -21.78
CA LYS A 370 -1.17 -4.27 -20.91
C LYS A 370 -0.26 -4.39 -19.70
N VAL A 371 0.55 -3.35 -19.50
CA VAL A 371 1.38 -3.22 -18.30
C VAL A 371 0.71 -2.29 -17.28
N LEU A 372 0.96 -2.55 -16.01
CA LEU A 372 0.58 -1.73 -14.86
C LEU A 372 1.85 -1.06 -14.31
N VAL A 373 1.73 0.18 -13.85
CA VAL A 373 2.83 0.86 -13.15
C VAL A 373 2.75 0.48 -11.67
N GLY A 374 3.81 -0.14 -11.15
CA GLY A 374 3.96 -0.46 -9.74
C GLY A 374 5.42 -0.26 -9.32
N THR A 375 5.66 0.00 -8.04
CA THR A 375 7.00 0.39 -7.57
C THR A 375 7.63 -0.57 -6.57
N ASP A 376 6.84 -1.49 -6.02
CA ASP A 376 7.19 -2.27 -4.83
C ASP A 376 7.64 -1.35 -3.67
N ALA A 377 7.04 -0.16 -3.58
CA ALA A 377 7.33 0.83 -2.55
C ALA A 377 6.99 0.26 -1.17
N SER A 378 7.97 0.25 -0.27
CA SER A 378 7.78 -0.20 1.11
C SER A 378 8.68 0.51 2.09
N TYR A 379 8.35 0.40 3.38
CA TYR A 379 9.12 1.02 4.47
C TYR A 379 10.57 0.48 4.59
N ASN A 380 10.89 -0.67 3.99
CA ASN A 380 12.24 -1.25 3.87
C ASN A 380 12.57 -1.64 2.41
N GLY A 381 11.89 -1.03 1.45
CA GLY A 381 11.76 -1.54 0.08
C GLY A 381 12.78 -1.00 -0.90
N TRP A 382 12.39 -1.08 -2.17
CA TRP A 382 13.26 -0.87 -3.31
C TRP A 382 13.14 0.54 -3.91
N ALA A 383 11.93 1.11 -3.93
CA ALA A 383 11.66 2.45 -4.44
C ALA A 383 11.20 3.42 -3.34
N THR A 384 11.59 4.69 -3.45
CA THR A 384 11.04 5.76 -2.61
C THR A 384 9.57 5.99 -2.97
N PRO A 385 8.63 5.91 -2.00
CA PRO A 385 7.20 6.09 -2.25
C PRO A 385 6.86 7.43 -2.90
N GLY A 386 5.87 7.43 -3.81
CA GLY A 386 5.47 8.62 -4.56
C GLY A 386 6.41 8.91 -5.74
N ILE A 387 7.60 9.45 -5.48
CA ILE A 387 8.54 9.84 -6.55
C ILE A 387 9.04 8.64 -7.37
N GLY A 388 9.18 7.46 -6.75
CA GLY A 388 9.55 6.22 -7.45
C GLY A 388 8.56 5.82 -8.56
N LEU A 389 7.28 6.22 -8.46
CA LEU A 389 6.30 6.00 -9.54
C LEU A 389 6.68 6.77 -10.81
N HIS A 390 7.25 7.97 -10.65
CA HIS A 390 7.72 8.77 -11.78
C HIS A 390 9.00 8.19 -12.39
N HIS A 391 9.84 7.52 -11.59
CA HIS A 391 10.98 6.76 -12.11
C HIS A 391 10.52 5.55 -12.90
N GLU A 392 9.52 4.81 -12.41
CA GLU A 392 8.92 3.68 -13.14
C GLU A 392 8.33 4.13 -14.50
N LEU A 393 7.60 5.25 -14.52
CA LEU A 393 7.05 5.83 -15.75
C LEU A 393 8.13 6.18 -16.78
N ASP A 394 9.26 6.71 -16.32
CA ASP A 394 10.40 7.05 -17.15
C ASP A 394 11.14 5.80 -17.68
N LEU A 395 11.27 4.75 -16.85
CA LEU A 395 11.81 3.44 -17.26
C LEU A 395 10.92 2.70 -18.25
N LEU A 396 9.60 2.85 -18.16
CA LEU A 396 8.68 2.32 -19.17
C LEU A 396 8.87 3.02 -20.53
N VAL A 397 9.12 4.33 -20.54
CA VAL A 397 9.47 5.03 -21.78
C VAL A 397 10.84 4.57 -22.32
N ASP A 398 11.83 4.34 -21.47
CA ASP A 398 13.14 3.78 -21.87
C ASP A 398 13.00 2.36 -22.46
N THR A 399 12.03 1.58 -21.98
CA THR A 399 11.65 0.28 -22.54
C THR A 399 11.08 0.39 -23.96
N GLY A 400 10.60 1.58 -24.37
CA GLY A 400 10.06 1.87 -25.69
C GLY A 400 8.55 2.11 -25.72
N LEU A 401 7.89 2.26 -24.58
CA LEU A 401 6.50 2.72 -24.53
C LEU A 401 6.45 4.22 -24.84
N THR A 402 5.37 4.67 -25.46
CA THR A 402 5.09 6.11 -25.60
C THR A 402 4.67 6.71 -24.26
N PRO A 403 4.87 8.02 -24.01
CA PRO A 403 4.38 8.67 -22.80
C PRO A 403 2.87 8.48 -22.56
N LEU A 404 2.05 8.44 -23.61
CA LEU A 404 0.62 8.16 -23.50
C LEU A 404 0.34 6.73 -22.99
N GLN A 405 1.10 5.74 -23.48
CA GLN A 405 1.00 4.36 -22.98
C GLN A 405 1.43 4.28 -21.52
N SER A 406 2.49 4.97 -21.11
CA SER A 406 2.95 5.01 -19.71
C SER A 406 1.91 5.67 -18.79
N ILE A 407 1.29 6.79 -19.20
CA ILE A 407 0.18 7.42 -18.46
C ILE A 407 -1.00 6.45 -18.34
N THR A 408 -1.36 5.76 -19.42
CA THR A 408 -2.46 4.78 -19.43
C THR A 408 -2.14 3.58 -18.52
N ALA A 409 -0.87 3.17 -18.45
CA ALA A 409 -0.38 2.14 -17.55
C ALA A 409 -0.51 2.53 -16.08
N ALA A 410 -0.30 3.80 -15.72
CA ALA A 410 -0.46 4.32 -14.36
C ALA A 410 -1.90 4.74 -14.00
N THR A 411 -2.87 4.53 -14.89
CA THR A 411 -4.25 5.01 -14.71
C THR A 411 -5.25 3.94 -15.13
N ARG A 412 -5.71 3.96 -16.38
CA ARG A 412 -6.74 3.07 -16.92
C ARG A 412 -6.38 1.59 -16.79
N ASN A 413 -5.16 1.18 -17.14
CA ASN A 413 -4.82 -0.24 -17.12
C ASN A 413 -4.92 -0.83 -15.71
N ILE A 414 -4.49 -0.06 -14.70
CA ILE A 414 -4.61 -0.44 -13.29
C ILE A 414 -6.09 -0.55 -12.91
N ALA A 415 -6.89 0.48 -13.22
CA ALA A 415 -8.31 0.44 -12.92
C ALA A 415 -9.04 -0.73 -13.62
N GLU A 416 -8.62 -1.10 -14.83
CA GLU A 416 -9.14 -2.25 -15.56
C GLU A 416 -8.72 -3.58 -14.92
N GLY A 417 -7.43 -3.78 -14.67
CA GLY A 417 -6.88 -5.01 -14.10
C GLY A 417 -7.42 -5.30 -12.70
N PHE A 418 -7.64 -4.25 -11.90
CA PHE A 418 -8.24 -4.37 -10.58
C PHE A 418 -9.78 -4.26 -10.56
N ARG A 419 -10.43 -4.21 -11.73
CA ARG A 419 -11.90 -4.24 -11.89
C ARG A 419 -12.62 -3.07 -11.18
N ILE A 420 -12.05 -1.87 -11.29
CA ILE A 420 -12.58 -0.61 -10.74
C ILE A 420 -12.69 0.52 -11.79
N LEU A 421 -12.56 0.19 -13.09
CA LEU A 421 -12.59 1.15 -14.19
C LEU A 421 -13.92 1.90 -14.30
N ASP A 422 -15.00 1.37 -13.73
CA ASP A 422 -16.29 2.06 -13.58
C ASP A 422 -16.20 3.29 -12.67
N LYS A 423 -15.21 3.34 -11.77
CA LYS A 423 -15.07 4.39 -10.75
C LYS A 423 -13.88 5.32 -10.98
N LEU A 424 -12.77 4.79 -11.50
CA LEU A 424 -11.47 5.48 -11.53
C LEU A 424 -10.69 5.14 -12.82
N GLY A 425 -9.54 5.79 -13.00
CA GLY A 425 -8.55 5.47 -14.05
C GLY A 425 -8.71 6.28 -15.33
N THR A 426 -9.81 7.00 -15.48
CA THR A 426 -10.03 7.95 -16.59
C THR A 426 -10.85 9.14 -16.09
N ILE A 427 -10.78 10.26 -16.81
CA ILE A 427 -11.57 11.46 -16.54
C ILE A 427 -12.83 11.41 -17.41
N GLU A 428 -13.90 10.89 -16.84
CA GLU A 428 -15.21 10.73 -17.49
C GLU A 428 -16.33 11.12 -16.51
N PRO A 429 -17.51 11.54 -17.00
CA PRO A 429 -18.68 11.74 -16.15
C PRO A 429 -18.99 10.50 -15.29
N ASP A 430 -19.54 10.76 -14.11
CA ASP A 430 -19.94 9.81 -13.07
C ASP A 430 -18.80 9.03 -12.39
N LYS A 431 -17.53 9.33 -12.73
CA LYS A 431 -16.35 8.79 -12.04
C LYS A 431 -15.89 9.68 -10.88
N LEU A 432 -15.10 9.09 -9.99
CA LEU A 432 -14.48 9.82 -8.87
C LEU A 432 -13.49 10.87 -9.40
N ALA A 433 -13.51 12.04 -8.77
CA ALA A 433 -12.69 13.19 -9.13
C ALA A 433 -11.27 13.09 -8.55
N ASP A 434 -10.48 12.19 -9.13
CA ASP A 434 -9.04 12.07 -8.87
C ASP A 434 -8.26 12.51 -10.13
N LEU A 435 -7.55 13.63 -10.06
CA LEU A 435 -6.88 14.29 -11.20
C LEU A 435 -5.53 14.91 -10.80
N VAL A 436 -4.65 15.07 -11.78
CA VAL A 436 -3.40 15.84 -11.65
C VAL A 436 -3.34 16.89 -12.76
N VAL A 437 -2.96 18.12 -12.40
CA VAL A 437 -2.71 19.21 -13.34
C VAL A 437 -1.20 19.50 -13.34
N VAL A 438 -0.58 19.47 -14.51
CA VAL A 438 0.86 19.68 -14.69
C VAL A 438 1.15 20.86 -15.61
N ASN A 439 2.26 21.54 -15.35
CA ASN A 439 2.61 22.81 -16.00
C ASN A 439 3.27 22.67 -17.38
N ASP A 440 3.49 21.45 -17.87
CA ASP A 440 4.14 21.19 -19.15
C ASP A 440 3.64 19.88 -19.78
N ASP A 441 3.89 19.66 -21.06
CA ASP A 441 3.32 18.56 -21.85
C ASP A 441 3.90 17.19 -21.46
N PRO A 442 3.14 16.32 -20.77
CA PRO A 442 3.62 14.99 -20.40
C PRO A 442 3.68 14.03 -21.59
N LEU A 443 3.10 14.38 -22.74
CA LEU A 443 3.16 13.59 -23.98
C LEU A 443 4.39 13.89 -24.83
N ALA A 444 4.94 15.10 -24.68
CA ALA A 444 6.24 15.44 -25.26
C ALA A 444 7.38 14.77 -24.49
N ASP A 445 7.26 14.72 -23.16
CA ASP A 445 8.23 14.10 -22.27
C ASP A 445 7.54 13.65 -20.98
N ILE A 446 7.57 12.34 -20.69
CA ILE A 446 6.89 11.77 -19.52
C ILE A 446 7.34 12.42 -18.20
N ARG A 447 8.58 12.91 -18.15
CA ARG A 447 9.17 13.56 -16.97
C ARG A 447 8.47 14.88 -16.61
N ASN A 448 7.72 15.46 -17.55
CA ASN A 448 6.88 16.62 -17.27
C ASN A 448 5.72 16.32 -16.31
N LEU A 449 5.40 15.04 -16.05
CA LEU A 449 4.46 14.67 -14.99
C LEU A 449 4.92 15.06 -13.58
N LEU A 450 6.22 15.30 -13.37
CA LEU A 450 6.74 15.83 -12.10
C LEU A 450 6.49 17.35 -11.93
N LYS A 451 6.15 18.08 -12.99
CA LYS A 451 5.88 19.52 -12.95
C LYS A 451 4.45 19.79 -12.47
N ILE A 452 4.06 19.14 -11.39
CA ILE A 452 2.70 19.15 -10.85
C ILE A 452 2.39 20.53 -10.27
N GLU A 453 1.26 21.08 -10.70
CA GLU A 453 0.64 22.27 -10.14
C GLU A 453 -0.38 21.87 -9.07
N TYR A 454 -1.35 21.04 -9.44
CA TYR A 454 -2.44 20.61 -8.56
C TYR A 454 -2.55 19.09 -8.54
N VAL A 455 -2.80 18.55 -7.34
CA VAL A 455 -3.33 17.20 -7.16
C VAL A 455 -4.73 17.36 -6.60
N ILE A 456 -5.68 16.67 -7.20
CA ILE A 456 -7.09 16.67 -6.81
C ILE A 456 -7.43 15.22 -6.46
N LYS A 457 -7.94 15.00 -5.25
CA LYS A 457 -8.39 13.68 -4.78
C LYS A 457 -9.75 13.82 -4.12
N ASP A 458 -10.69 12.94 -4.47
CA ASP A 458 -12.07 13.01 -4.01
C ASP A 458 -12.68 14.42 -4.23
N GLY A 459 -12.35 15.07 -5.35
CA GLY A 459 -12.79 16.43 -5.69
C GLY A 459 -12.16 17.55 -4.87
N ASN A 460 -11.21 17.25 -3.98
CA ASN A 460 -10.54 18.23 -3.13
C ASN A 460 -9.12 18.47 -3.63
N VAL A 461 -8.72 19.75 -3.65
CA VAL A 461 -7.31 20.12 -3.90
C VAL A 461 -6.48 19.69 -2.69
N VAL A 462 -5.44 18.92 -2.96
CA VAL A 462 -4.57 18.30 -1.95
C VAL A 462 -3.45 19.25 -1.56
N ASP A 463 -3.15 19.33 -0.25
CA ASP A 463 -1.89 19.88 0.25
C ASP A 463 -0.76 18.89 -0.04
N ARG A 464 0.26 19.38 -0.74
CA ARG A 464 1.39 18.58 -1.23
C ARG A 464 2.66 18.81 -0.41
N THR A 465 2.57 19.56 0.68
CA THR A 465 3.68 19.79 1.60
C THR A 465 3.80 18.67 2.64
N PHE A 466 4.98 18.53 3.23
CA PHE A 466 5.26 17.51 4.25
C PHE A 466 5.21 18.12 5.65
N HIS A 467 4.67 17.37 6.59
CA HIS A 467 4.42 17.86 7.93
C HIS A 467 5.24 17.08 8.96
N SER A 468 6.24 17.71 9.57
CA SER A 468 7.12 17.06 10.57
C SER A 468 6.36 16.56 11.82
N TRP A 469 5.19 17.14 12.07
CA TRP A 469 4.26 16.75 13.12
C TRP A 469 3.26 15.65 12.70
N PHE A 470 3.24 15.22 11.44
CA PHE A 470 2.36 14.14 10.97
C PHE A 470 2.60 12.88 11.79
N ARG A 471 1.52 12.30 12.31
CA ARG A 471 1.53 11.02 13.01
C ARG A 471 0.33 10.22 12.55
N ASN A 472 0.56 8.97 12.16
CA ASN A 472 -0.53 8.06 11.84
C ASN A 472 -1.27 7.71 13.14
N PRO A 473 -2.60 7.94 13.24
CA PRO A 473 -3.37 7.67 14.46
C PRO A 473 -3.59 6.17 14.71
N LEU A 474 -3.27 5.32 13.74
CA LEU A 474 -3.38 3.87 13.81
C LEU A 474 -2.00 3.25 13.52
N PRO A 475 -1.04 3.27 14.46
CA PRO A 475 0.28 2.73 14.18
C PRO A 475 0.27 1.20 13.97
N ASP A 476 1.15 0.70 13.10
CA ASP A 476 1.26 -0.73 12.77
C ASP A 476 2.00 -1.50 13.87
N ASN A 477 1.28 -1.80 14.95
CA ASN A 477 1.82 -2.53 16.09
C ASN A 477 0.84 -3.60 16.55
N ALA A 478 0.78 -4.77 15.92
CA ALA A 478 -0.10 -5.83 16.42
C ALA A 478 0.40 -6.46 17.73
N LEU A 479 1.73 -6.62 17.86
CA LEU A 479 2.39 -7.27 19.01
C LEU A 479 3.86 -6.84 19.10
N GLU A 480 4.29 -6.40 20.27
CA GLU A 480 5.69 -6.05 20.54
C GLU A 480 6.52 -7.25 21.00
N GLY A 481 7.82 -7.22 20.69
CA GLY A 481 8.82 -8.03 21.37
C GLY A 481 8.74 -9.54 21.10
N ALA A 482 8.37 -9.97 19.88
CA ALA A 482 8.21 -11.40 19.56
C ALA A 482 9.44 -12.27 19.94
N THR A 483 10.67 -11.77 19.78
CA THR A 483 11.90 -12.46 20.19
C THR A 483 12.01 -12.60 21.72
N TRP A 484 11.61 -11.56 22.45
CA TRP A 484 11.51 -11.59 23.91
C TRP A 484 10.43 -12.57 24.37
N VAL A 485 9.26 -12.59 23.72
CA VAL A 485 8.17 -13.55 24.01
C VAL A 485 8.65 -14.99 23.83
N ALA A 486 9.31 -15.29 22.71
CA ALA A 486 9.86 -16.63 22.46
C ALA A 486 10.88 -17.06 23.53
N ALA A 487 11.71 -16.12 23.99
CA ALA A 487 12.69 -16.38 25.04
C ALA A 487 12.05 -16.58 26.43
N VAL A 488 11.03 -15.79 26.79
CA VAL A 488 10.22 -16.00 28.01
C VAL A 488 9.56 -17.37 27.99
N LYS A 489 8.97 -17.76 26.85
CA LYS A 489 8.31 -19.06 26.68
C LYS A 489 9.27 -20.22 26.93
N LYS A 490 10.42 -20.22 26.27
CA LYS A 490 11.47 -21.22 26.46
C LYS A 490 11.93 -21.29 27.93
N GLU A 491 12.03 -20.15 28.59
CA GLU A 491 12.41 -20.09 29.99
C GLU A 491 11.33 -20.71 30.90
N ILE A 492 10.05 -20.40 30.69
CA ILE A 492 8.93 -20.98 31.46
C ILE A 492 8.85 -22.49 31.28
N GLU A 493 9.04 -22.99 30.07
CA GLU A 493 9.10 -24.43 29.77
C GLU A 493 10.23 -25.15 30.53
N SER A 494 11.28 -24.43 30.93
CA SER A 494 12.41 -24.96 31.70
C SER A 494 12.22 -24.91 33.23
N MET A 495 11.17 -24.23 33.73
CA MET A 495 10.96 -24.03 35.16
C MET A 495 10.52 -25.32 35.87
N ARG A 496 11.16 -25.63 37.01
CA ARG A 496 10.78 -26.76 37.89
C ARG A 496 9.69 -26.33 38.89
N THR A 497 8.83 -27.28 39.28
CA THR A 497 7.64 -27.08 40.11
C THR A 497 7.87 -26.65 41.57
N THR A 498 9.12 -26.44 42.01
CA THR A 498 9.48 -26.21 43.42
C THR A 498 9.90 -24.77 43.76
N ALA A 499 9.74 -23.80 42.85
CA ALA A 499 10.16 -22.41 43.08
C ALA A 499 9.05 -21.55 43.73
N PHE A 500 9.40 -20.84 44.81
CA PHE A 500 8.52 -19.84 45.43
C PHE A 500 8.47 -18.56 44.57
N GLY A 501 7.37 -18.30 43.88
CA GLY A 501 7.16 -17.08 43.10
C GLY A 501 6.24 -17.26 41.90
N GLN A 502 5.87 -16.17 41.22
CA GLN A 502 5.10 -16.18 39.97
C GLN A 502 6.04 -16.14 38.74
N PRO A 503 5.76 -16.87 37.65
CA PRO A 503 6.50 -16.70 36.40
C PRO A 503 6.28 -15.30 35.80
N PRO A 504 7.20 -14.78 34.97
CA PRO A 504 6.93 -13.60 34.15
C PRO A 504 5.82 -13.90 33.12
N PRO A 505 4.86 -13.00 32.89
CA PRO A 505 3.84 -13.20 31.85
C PRO A 505 4.36 -12.73 30.49
N ALA A 506 3.95 -13.40 29.40
CA ALA A 506 4.15 -12.92 28.03
C ALA A 506 2.91 -13.20 27.17
N ILE A 507 2.57 -12.28 26.26
CA ILE A 507 1.44 -12.40 25.34
C ILE A 507 1.96 -12.84 23.97
N GLU A 508 1.39 -13.92 23.43
CA GLU A 508 1.66 -14.43 22.09
C GLU A 508 0.66 -13.91 21.05
N SER A 509 -0.61 -13.71 21.45
CA SER A 509 -1.64 -13.16 20.55
C SER A 509 -2.86 -12.68 21.33
N ILE A 510 -3.67 -11.85 20.66
CA ILE A 510 -5.02 -11.51 21.11
C ILE A 510 -6.04 -11.74 19.99
N SER A 511 -7.31 -11.97 20.34
CA SER A 511 -8.40 -12.08 19.39
C SER A 511 -9.73 -11.59 20.01
N PRO A 512 -10.49 -10.71 19.34
CA PRO A 512 -10.17 -10.07 18.06
C PRO A 512 -8.98 -9.11 18.17
N THR A 513 -8.35 -8.79 17.04
CA THR A 513 -7.27 -7.80 16.91
C THR A 513 -7.78 -6.44 16.43
N ILE A 514 -8.94 -6.42 15.78
CA ILE A 514 -9.62 -5.23 15.28
C ILE A 514 -11.09 -5.24 15.68
N VAL A 515 -11.62 -4.08 16.05
CA VAL A 515 -13.04 -3.83 16.31
C VAL A 515 -13.42 -2.45 15.75
N ALA A 516 -14.71 -2.14 15.63
CA ALA A 516 -15.16 -0.82 15.17
C ALA A 516 -15.30 0.17 16.33
N GLU A 517 -15.09 1.45 16.06
CA GLU A 517 -15.41 2.55 16.98
C GLU A 517 -16.89 2.48 17.40
N GLY A 518 -17.12 2.60 18.72
CA GLY A 518 -18.44 2.46 19.32
C GLY A 518 -18.97 1.02 19.36
N SER A 519 -18.10 0.01 19.23
CA SER A 519 -18.48 -1.38 19.46
C SER A 519 -19.03 -1.60 20.88
N PRO A 520 -20.02 -2.49 21.07
CA PRO A 520 -20.47 -2.87 22.40
C PRO A 520 -19.34 -3.55 23.20
N ALA A 521 -19.55 -3.71 24.50
CA ALA A 521 -18.61 -4.45 25.34
C ALA A 521 -18.37 -5.85 24.76
N LEU A 522 -17.11 -6.28 24.72
CA LEU A 522 -16.71 -7.54 24.09
C LEU A 522 -15.61 -8.25 24.87
N THR A 523 -15.48 -9.55 24.61
CA THR A 523 -14.42 -10.37 25.19
C THR A 523 -13.24 -10.47 24.23
N VAL A 524 -12.07 -10.03 24.69
CA VAL A 524 -10.78 -10.28 24.03
C VAL A 524 -10.14 -11.51 24.66
N THR A 525 -9.88 -12.53 23.83
CA THR A 525 -9.07 -13.69 24.20
C THR A 525 -7.61 -13.33 24.09
N ILE A 526 -6.83 -13.59 25.13
CA ILE A 526 -5.38 -13.34 25.21
C ILE A 526 -4.71 -14.69 25.37
N LYS A 527 -3.91 -15.10 24.38
CA LYS A 527 -3.08 -16.32 24.44
C LYS A 527 -1.63 -15.94 24.72
N GLY A 528 -0.94 -16.74 25.52
CA GLY A 528 0.43 -16.49 25.92
C GLY A 528 0.97 -17.52 26.91
N VAL A 529 1.90 -17.08 27.76
CA VAL A 529 2.55 -17.93 28.77
C VAL A 529 2.69 -17.22 30.10
N GLY A 530 2.79 -18.00 31.18
CA GLY A 530 3.03 -17.48 32.52
C GLY A 530 1.81 -16.82 33.16
N PHE A 531 0.58 -17.12 32.72
CA PHE A 531 -0.62 -16.55 33.35
C PHE A 531 -1.01 -17.28 34.63
N THR A 532 -1.21 -16.51 35.70
CA THR A 532 -1.42 -17.00 37.05
C THR A 532 -2.80 -16.61 37.56
N ARG A 533 -3.25 -17.22 38.67
CA ARG A 533 -4.51 -16.81 39.32
C ARG A 533 -4.47 -15.36 39.84
N ARG A 534 -3.28 -14.77 39.98
CA ARG A 534 -3.08 -13.40 40.46
C ARG A 534 -2.72 -12.43 39.33
N SER A 535 -2.73 -12.88 38.08
CA SER A 535 -2.53 -11.99 36.93
C SER A 535 -3.54 -10.84 36.96
N ARG A 536 -3.19 -9.72 36.35
CA ARG A 536 -4.07 -8.58 36.11
C ARG A 536 -3.97 -8.21 34.65
N VAL A 537 -5.10 -7.98 33.99
CA VAL A 537 -5.14 -7.49 32.61
C VAL A 537 -5.40 -6.00 32.64
N SER A 538 -4.66 -5.25 31.83
CA SER A 538 -4.87 -3.82 31.61
C SER A 538 -5.09 -3.53 30.12
N PHE A 539 -6.00 -2.60 29.84
CA PHE A 539 -6.29 -2.04 28.53
C PHE A 539 -5.95 -0.54 28.55
N ASP A 540 -4.97 -0.13 27.75
CA ASP A 540 -4.42 1.24 27.73
C ASP A 540 -4.06 1.75 29.13
N GLY A 541 -3.42 0.88 29.93
CA GLY A 541 -3.06 1.15 31.32
C GLY A 541 -4.20 1.06 32.34
N LYS A 542 -5.46 0.94 31.90
CA LYS A 542 -6.63 0.80 32.79
C LYS A 542 -6.90 -0.68 33.10
N PRO A 543 -7.03 -1.08 34.38
CA PRO A 543 -7.41 -2.45 34.72
C PRO A 543 -8.76 -2.83 34.13
N VAL A 544 -8.87 -4.02 33.54
CA VAL A 544 -10.13 -4.55 33.01
C VAL A 544 -10.51 -5.85 33.70
N SER A 545 -11.81 -6.18 33.69
CA SER A 545 -12.28 -7.46 34.20
C SER A 545 -11.81 -8.59 33.29
N PHE A 546 -11.44 -9.73 33.87
CA PHE A 546 -11.00 -10.88 33.09
C PHE A 546 -11.28 -12.20 33.82
N ARG A 547 -11.32 -13.29 33.06
CA ARG A 547 -11.37 -14.66 33.55
C ARG A 547 -10.18 -15.45 33.04
N ARG A 548 -9.47 -16.13 33.94
CA ARG A 548 -8.42 -17.08 33.55
C ARG A 548 -9.05 -18.38 33.07
N VAL A 549 -8.64 -18.83 31.88
CA VAL A 549 -9.04 -20.12 31.30
C VAL A 549 -7.97 -21.17 31.63
N SER A 550 -6.70 -20.87 31.34
CA SER A 550 -5.53 -21.71 31.64
C SER A 550 -4.33 -20.83 32.05
N ASP A 551 -3.15 -21.43 32.20
CA ASP A 551 -1.87 -20.71 32.33
C ASP A 551 -1.39 -20.07 31.02
N THR A 552 -2.09 -20.36 29.92
CA THR A 552 -1.79 -19.87 28.57
C THR A 552 -2.93 -19.08 27.94
N GLU A 553 -4.08 -18.96 28.61
CA GLU A 553 -5.25 -18.24 28.08
C GLU A 553 -6.00 -17.44 29.16
N LEU A 554 -6.24 -16.16 28.85
CA LEU A 554 -7.13 -15.25 29.57
C LEU A 554 -8.25 -14.76 28.64
N LYS A 555 -9.41 -14.47 29.21
CA LYS A 555 -10.52 -13.79 28.53
C LYS A 555 -10.83 -12.48 29.25
N ALA A 556 -10.46 -11.36 28.64
CA ALA A 556 -10.66 -10.02 29.19
C ALA A 556 -11.90 -9.36 28.60
N THR A 557 -12.70 -8.67 29.42
CA THR A 557 -13.86 -7.91 28.97
C THR A 557 -13.45 -6.46 28.77
N ILE A 558 -13.61 -5.96 27.55
CA ILE A 558 -13.38 -4.55 27.22
C ILE A 558 -14.74 -3.86 27.12
N ASP A 559 -14.98 -2.92 28.03
CA ASP A 559 -16.25 -2.19 28.09
C ASP A 559 -16.39 -1.22 26.91
N ALA A 560 -17.64 -0.95 26.51
CA ALA A 560 -17.95 -0.11 25.34
C ALA A 560 -17.33 1.30 25.42
N GLU A 561 -17.21 1.87 26.63
CA GLU A 561 -16.59 3.19 26.85
C GLU A 561 -15.11 3.22 26.41
N LEU A 562 -14.39 2.10 26.57
CA LEU A 562 -12.99 1.97 26.16
C LEU A 562 -12.84 1.85 24.63
N LEU A 563 -13.93 1.58 23.92
CA LEU A 563 -14.01 1.43 22.47
C LEU A 563 -14.69 2.64 21.79
N ALA A 564 -14.97 3.70 22.54
CA ALA A 564 -15.72 4.86 22.05
C ALA A 564 -14.93 5.74 21.07
N ARG A 565 -13.61 5.58 20.99
CA ARG A 565 -12.72 6.32 20.10
C ARG A 565 -11.86 5.37 19.27
N ALA A 566 -11.69 5.65 17.99
CA ALA A 566 -10.73 4.98 17.14
C ALA A 566 -9.28 5.18 17.65
N GLY A 567 -8.42 4.18 17.40
CA GLY A 567 -7.02 4.19 17.85
C GLY A 567 -6.45 2.79 18.07
N THR A 568 -5.19 2.74 18.48
CA THR A 568 -4.47 1.50 18.81
C THR A 568 -4.23 1.45 20.32
N PHE A 569 -4.80 0.45 21.00
CA PHE A 569 -4.81 0.38 22.47
C PHE A 569 -4.05 -0.83 23.00
N ALA A 570 -3.12 -0.59 23.93
CA ALA A 570 -2.25 -1.63 24.46
C ALA A 570 -3.01 -2.56 25.43
N VAL A 571 -2.84 -3.86 25.26
CA VAL A 571 -3.25 -4.92 26.19
C VAL A 571 -1.99 -5.48 26.83
N THR A 572 -1.95 -5.48 28.16
CA THR A 572 -0.85 -6.05 28.96
C THR A 572 -1.38 -6.95 30.06
N VAL A 573 -0.55 -7.91 30.47
CA VAL A 573 -0.79 -8.79 31.61
C VAL A 573 0.33 -8.59 32.63
N THR A 574 -0.02 -8.35 33.89
CA THR A 574 0.94 -8.20 34.99
C THR A 574 0.75 -9.30 36.03
N ASN A 575 1.85 -9.91 36.47
CA ASN A 575 1.91 -10.80 37.63
C ASN A 575 2.53 -10.08 38.83
N PRO A 576 1.96 -10.22 40.04
CA PRO A 576 2.53 -9.61 41.23
C PRO A 576 3.78 -10.34 41.72
N GLU A 577 4.65 -9.62 42.42
CA GLU A 577 5.83 -10.14 43.11
C GLU A 577 5.49 -11.11 44.27
N PRO A 578 6.43 -12.00 44.67
CA PRO A 578 7.77 -12.20 44.11
C PRO A 578 7.75 -12.99 42.80
N LEU A 579 8.61 -12.61 41.85
CA LEU A 579 8.76 -13.28 40.54
C LEU A 579 9.85 -14.34 40.59
N GLN A 580 9.65 -15.49 39.94
CA GLN A 580 10.66 -16.55 39.82
C GLN A 580 11.89 -16.10 39.00
N ARG A 581 11.70 -15.18 38.06
CA ARG A 581 12.73 -14.64 37.17
C ARG A 581 12.57 -13.11 37.03
N PRO A 582 12.95 -12.33 38.05
CA PRO A 582 12.66 -10.89 38.10
C PRO A 582 13.31 -10.09 36.95
N GLN A 583 14.37 -10.59 36.33
CA GLN A 583 15.03 -9.95 35.19
C GLN A 583 14.16 -9.84 33.93
N TRP A 584 13.09 -10.64 33.83
CA TRP A 584 12.11 -10.55 32.74
C TRP A 584 10.95 -9.61 33.06
N GLY A 585 10.89 -9.04 34.26
CA GLY A 585 9.83 -8.13 34.69
C GLY A 585 8.50 -8.83 35.02
N GLY A 586 7.64 -8.09 35.71
CA GLY A 586 6.30 -8.58 36.12
C GLY A 586 5.20 -8.31 35.10
N THR A 587 5.48 -7.53 34.05
CA THR A 587 4.50 -7.12 33.04
C THR A 587 4.91 -7.69 31.69
N SER A 588 3.93 -8.19 30.93
CA SER A 588 4.14 -8.71 29.59
C SER A 588 4.59 -7.63 28.60
N ASN A 589 5.03 -8.08 27.43
CA ASN A 589 4.99 -7.27 26.22
C ASN A 589 3.57 -6.72 25.95
N ARG A 590 3.48 -5.73 25.07
CA ARG A 590 2.22 -5.15 24.62
C ARG A 590 1.69 -5.92 23.40
N ALA A 591 0.47 -6.41 23.49
CA ALA A 591 -0.37 -6.66 22.32
C ALA A 591 -1.27 -5.44 22.10
N TYR A 592 -1.80 -5.23 20.90
CA TYR A 592 -2.67 -4.09 20.66
C TYR A 592 -3.98 -4.48 20.03
N LEU A 593 -5.07 -3.93 20.58
CA LEU A 593 -6.39 -3.96 19.96
C LEU A 593 -6.57 -2.68 19.14
N LEU A 594 -6.87 -2.85 17.85
CA LEU A 594 -7.16 -1.77 16.93
C LEU A 594 -8.66 -1.44 16.94
N VAL A 595 -9.00 -0.18 17.20
CA VAL A 595 -10.37 0.34 17.06
C VAL A 595 -10.42 1.15 15.77
N ASN A 596 -11.07 0.59 14.75
CA ASN A 596 -11.20 1.19 13.42
C ASN A 596 -12.24 2.31 13.42
N PHE A 597 -12.06 3.32 12.56
CA PHE A 597 -12.99 4.44 12.40
C PHE A 597 -14.33 3.97 11.84
N LYS A 598 -15.44 4.44 12.43
CA LYS A 598 -16.80 4.10 12.01
C LYS A 598 -17.45 5.16 11.14
#